data_AF-A0AAD6CWW6-F1
#
_entry.id   AF-A0AAD6CWW6-F1
#
_cell.length_a   1.000
_cell.length_b   1.000
_cell.length_c   1.000
_cell.angle_alpha   90.00
_cell.angle_beta   90.00
_cell.angle_gamma   90.00
#
_symmetry.space_group_name_H-M   'P 1'
#
loop_
_entity.id
_entity.type
_entity.pdbx_description
1 polymer ?
#
loop_
_entity_poly.entity_id
_entity_poly.type
_entity_poly.pdbx_seq_one_letter_code
_entity_poly.pdbx_strand_id
1 'polypeptide(L)'
;MHQLNHLIIVCCHAICAVGPKHGLSEDEWFIESFQKGETPTFINHAKAGLKALFDDPRALLIFSGGATKKSRTYLSEGQSYLELSEENNYFQDPTQITESYTSRITTEDLATDSYQNVLFSLLRFRLHTGVYPQHVTVVTHEFKRARFMECHFPSLGLSPRIDGRHAEASAVSVIGINPPEDITPLESLVRGEAGKGIGLWRQDLYGVGEDLAGKRHQRGWNSGMETGAFMNVGLEEVVEQLICWQGGTGNELFPRMEELPWFYGNPAK
;
A
#
# COMPACT_ATOMS: atom_id res chain seq x y z
N MET A 1 14.03 15.62 16.46
CA MET A 1 13.50 14.98 15.23
C MET A 1 12.32 15.80 14.75
N HIS A 2 12.21 16.06 13.45
CA HIS A 2 11.00 16.68 12.92
C HIS A 2 9.83 15.70 13.07
N GLN A 3 8.64 16.23 13.37
CA GLN A 3 7.43 15.40 13.43
C GLN A 3 7.18 14.80 12.04
N LEU A 4 7.05 13.48 11.97
CA LEU A 4 6.74 12.77 10.73
C LEU A 4 5.32 13.13 10.29
N ASN A 5 5.15 13.53 9.03
CA ASN A 5 3.86 13.92 8.49
C ASN A 5 3.63 13.46 7.04
N HIS A 6 4.54 12.66 6.49
CA HIS A 6 4.43 12.10 5.15
C HIS A 6 4.55 10.57 5.23
N LEU A 7 3.53 9.87 4.76
CA LEU A 7 3.53 8.42 4.63
C LEU A 7 3.93 8.02 3.21
N ILE A 8 4.99 7.24 3.06
CA ILE A 8 5.37 6.58 1.81
C ILE A 8 5.00 5.11 1.93
N ILE A 9 4.19 4.61 1.01
CA ILE A 9 3.71 3.23 0.98
C ILE A 9 4.33 2.56 -0.24
N VAL A 10 5.15 1.54 -0.04
CA VAL A 10 5.53 0.63 -1.11
C VAL A 10 4.56 -0.54 -1.08
N CYS A 11 3.63 -0.57 -2.04
CA CYS A 11 2.74 -1.71 -2.22
C CYS A 11 3.58 -2.89 -2.73
N CYS A 12 3.78 -3.91 -1.91
CA CYS A 12 4.46 -5.12 -2.33
C CYS A 12 3.52 -6.01 -3.18
N HIS A 13 4.09 -6.81 -4.08
CA HIS A 13 3.32 -7.72 -4.98
C HIS A 13 3.91 -9.13 -5.08
N ALA A 14 5.00 -9.41 -4.35
CA ALA A 14 5.76 -10.65 -4.36
C ALA A 14 6.54 -10.80 -3.05
N ILE A 15 7.05 -11.99 -2.77
CA ILE A 15 7.87 -12.26 -1.58
C ILE A 15 9.27 -12.64 -2.03
N CYS A 16 10.29 -11.92 -1.57
CA CYS A 16 11.69 -12.26 -1.80
C CYS A 16 12.23 -13.06 -0.61
N ALA A 17 12.50 -14.35 -0.78
CA ALA A 17 13.29 -15.11 0.18
C ALA A 17 14.76 -14.83 -0.10
N VAL A 18 15.29 -13.77 0.49
CA VAL A 18 16.64 -13.29 0.20
C VAL A 18 17.65 -14.42 0.44
N GLY A 19 18.34 -14.80 -0.64
CA GLY A 19 19.34 -15.86 -0.63
C GLY A 19 20.73 -15.33 -0.98
N PRO A 20 21.67 -16.22 -1.35
CA PRO A 20 23.05 -15.85 -1.69
C PRO A 20 23.19 -14.85 -2.84
N LYS A 21 22.14 -14.65 -3.64
CA LYS A 21 22.14 -13.69 -4.75
C LYS A 21 21.46 -12.37 -4.37
N HIS A 22 21.21 -12.14 -3.07
CA HIS A 22 20.68 -10.90 -2.51
C HIS A 22 19.37 -10.42 -3.15
N GLY A 23 18.50 -11.34 -3.56
CA GLY A 23 17.22 -11.06 -4.22
C GLY A 23 17.36 -10.65 -5.69
N LEU A 24 18.56 -10.69 -6.28
CA LEU A 24 18.77 -10.31 -7.68
C LEU A 24 18.35 -11.38 -8.69
N SER A 25 18.04 -12.59 -8.21
CA SER A 25 17.71 -13.73 -9.06
C SER A 25 16.29 -14.18 -8.79
N GLU A 26 15.51 -14.41 -9.86
CA GLU A 26 14.08 -14.71 -9.77
C GLU A 26 13.76 -16.01 -9.01
N ASP A 27 14.70 -16.95 -8.92
CA ASP A 27 14.56 -18.18 -8.12
C ASP A 27 14.48 -17.91 -6.60
N GLU A 28 14.91 -16.73 -6.14
CA GLU A 28 14.75 -16.26 -4.76
C GLU A 28 13.39 -15.61 -4.51
N TRP A 29 12.51 -15.54 -5.51
CA TRP A 29 11.19 -14.90 -5.39
C TRP A 29 10.04 -15.90 -5.46
N PHE A 30 9.13 -15.78 -4.50
CA PHE A 30 7.81 -16.36 -4.60
C PHE A 30 6.90 -15.43 -5.40
N ILE A 31 6.83 -15.68 -6.70
CA ILE A 31 5.94 -14.99 -7.66
C ILE A 31 4.83 -15.91 -8.19
N GLU A 32 3.78 -15.31 -8.72
CA GLU A 32 2.77 -15.98 -9.55
C GLU A 32 3.27 -16.17 -10.97
N SER A 33 2.68 -17.11 -11.72
CA SER A 33 3.12 -17.45 -13.08
C SER A 33 3.06 -16.28 -14.06
N PHE A 34 2.12 -15.35 -13.89
CA PHE A 34 1.98 -14.16 -14.73
C PHE A 34 2.97 -13.04 -14.38
N GLN A 35 3.71 -13.16 -13.27
CA GLN A 35 4.71 -12.16 -12.82
C GLN A 35 6.13 -12.54 -13.24
N LYS A 36 6.29 -13.57 -14.07
CA LYS A 36 7.60 -14.03 -14.54
C LYS A 36 8.32 -12.91 -15.30
N GLY A 37 9.57 -12.64 -14.93
CA GLY A 37 10.40 -11.56 -15.44
C GLY A 37 10.17 -10.21 -14.74
N GLU A 38 9.20 -10.09 -13.83
CA GLU A 38 8.85 -8.80 -13.21
C GLU A 38 9.66 -8.50 -11.94
N THR A 39 10.52 -9.41 -11.45
CA THR A 39 11.28 -9.19 -10.20
C THR A 39 12.15 -7.92 -10.18
N PRO A 40 12.77 -7.46 -11.29
CA PRO A 40 13.45 -6.17 -11.31
C PRO A 40 12.51 -4.99 -11.07
N THR A 41 11.25 -5.09 -11.49
CA THR A 41 10.21 -4.07 -11.25
C THR A 41 9.91 -3.95 -9.76
N PHE A 42 9.81 -5.08 -9.05
CA PHE A 42 9.60 -5.13 -7.60
C PHE A 42 10.77 -4.50 -6.83
N ILE A 43 12.01 -4.78 -7.24
CA ILE A 43 13.20 -4.11 -6.71
C ILE A 43 13.14 -2.59 -6.98
N ASN A 44 12.71 -2.19 -8.19
CA ASN A 44 12.57 -0.77 -8.53
C ASN A 44 11.48 -0.06 -7.71
N HIS A 45 10.42 -0.76 -7.30
CA HIS A 45 9.43 -0.22 -6.36
C HIS A 45 10.07 0.06 -5.00
N ALA A 46 10.86 -0.88 -4.47
CA ALA A 46 11.58 -0.67 -3.21
C ALA A 46 12.56 0.51 -3.31
N LYS A 47 13.37 0.57 -4.38
CA LYS A 47 14.30 1.67 -4.65
C LYS A 47 13.59 3.02 -4.75
N ALA A 48 12.45 3.09 -5.41
CA ALA A 48 11.70 4.33 -5.56
C ALA A 48 11.11 4.82 -4.22
N GLY A 49 10.63 3.90 -3.38
CA GLY A 49 10.22 4.22 -2.01
C GLY A 49 11.37 4.76 -1.17
N LEU A 50 12.50 4.04 -1.15
CA LEU A 50 13.70 4.43 -0.40
C LEU A 50 14.27 5.77 -0.88
N LYS A 51 14.23 6.03 -2.19
CA LYS A 51 14.58 7.34 -2.73
C LYS A 51 13.65 8.44 -2.22
N ALA A 52 12.33 8.22 -2.26
CA ALA A 52 11.37 9.20 -1.74
C ALA A 52 11.56 9.45 -0.23
N LEU A 53 11.94 8.43 0.54
CA LEU A 53 12.28 8.54 1.96
C LEU A 53 13.56 9.35 2.20
N PHE A 54 14.55 9.18 1.33
CA PHE A 54 15.81 9.93 1.39
C PHE A 54 15.57 11.42 1.10
N ASP A 55 14.73 11.72 0.11
CA ASP A 55 14.44 13.09 -0.33
C ASP A 55 13.56 13.88 0.68
N ASP A 56 12.85 13.20 1.61
CA ASP A 56 12.01 13.84 2.62
C ASP A 56 12.32 13.35 4.05
N PRO A 57 12.96 14.19 4.90
CA PRO A 57 13.28 13.83 6.29
C PRO A 57 12.06 13.74 7.21
N ARG A 58 10.86 14.16 6.77
CA ARG A 58 9.59 14.03 7.51
C ARG A 58 8.77 12.81 7.09
N ALA A 59 9.30 12.01 6.17
CA ALA A 59 8.61 10.82 5.68
C ALA A 59 8.89 9.58 6.54
N LEU A 60 7.89 8.71 6.65
CA LEU A 60 7.98 7.33 7.10
C LEU A 60 7.68 6.41 5.92
N LEU A 61 8.56 5.47 5.64
CA LEU A 61 8.35 4.44 4.63
C LEU A 61 7.77 3.19 5.27
N ILE A 62 6.70 2.68 4.67
CA ILE A 62 6.07 1.42 5.02
C ILE A 62 6.10 0.50 3.80
N PHE A 63 6.79 -0.62 3.91
CA PHE A 63 6.61 -1.75 3.00
C PHE A 63 5.34 -2.49 3.40
N SER A 64 4.34 -2.52 2.53
CA SER A 64 2.99 -2.98 2.86
C SER A 64 2.59 -4.18 2.02
N GLY A 65 2.22 -5.25 2.72
CA GLY A 65 1.73 -6.51 2.16
C GLY A 65 1.96 -7.67 3.12
N GLY A 66 0.94 -8.49 3.36
CA GLY A 66 0.99 -9.61 4.28
C GLY A 66 1.54 -10.90 3.68
N ALA A 67 1.43 -12.00 4.42
CA ALA A 67 1.85 -13.32 3.96
C ALA A 67 0.83 -13.90 2.95
N THR A 68 0.83 -13.39 1.72
CA THR A 68 -0.16 -13.71 0.67
C THR A 68 0.02 -15.09 0.04
N LYS A 69 1.17 -15.76 0.28
CA LYS A 69 1.53 -17.06 -0.31
C LYS A 69 1.73 -18.13 0.76
N LYS A 70 0.77 -18.25 1.69
CA LYS A 70 0.83 -19.14 2.87
C LYS A 70 1.12 -20.62 2.57
N SER A 71 0.82 -21.10 1.37
CA SER A 71 1.15 -22.45 0.93
C SER A 71 2.65 -22.66 0.65
N ARG A 72 3.42 -21.58 0.45
CA ARG A 72 4.85 -21.58 0.13
C ARG A 72 5.70 -20.98 1.25
N THR A 73 5.20 -19.97 1.94
CA THR A 73 5.93 -19.28 3.02
C THR A 73 4.98 -18.50 3.96
N TYR A 74 5.41 -18.30 5.21
CA TYR A 74 4.76 -17.39 6.16
C TYR A 74 5.38 -15.98 6.20
N LEU A 75 6.46 -15.76 5.46
CA LEU A 75 7.06 -14.44 5.29
C LEU A 75 6.05 -13.50 4.61
N SER A 76 5.87 -12.30 5.16
CA SER A 76 5.02 -11.29 4.54
C SER A 76 5.74 -10.62 3.37
N GLU A 77 4.97 -10.07 2.44
CA GLU A 77 5.54 -9.29 1.34
C GLU A 77 6.29 -8.06 1.87
N GLY A 78 5.73 -7.36 2.87
CA GLY A 78 6.33 -6.19 3.53
C GLY A 78 7.68 -6.52 4.19
N GLN A 79 7.72 -7.54 5.04
CA GLN A 79 8.95 -8.01 5.67
C GLN A 79 10.00 -8.44 4.65
N SER A 80 9.61 -9.14 3.59
CA SER A 80 10.55 -9.56 2.56
C SER A 80 11.19 -8.39 1.79
N TYR A 81 10.48 -7.27 1.64
CA TYR A 81 11.03 -6.07 0.99
C TYR A 81 11.94 -5.29 1.94
N LEU A 82 11.67 -5.31 3.24
CA LEU A 82 12.60 -4.77 4.25
C LEU A 82 13.90 -5.57 4.24
N GLU A 83 13.84 -6.90 4.33
CA GLU A 83 15.01 -7.78 4.27
C GLU A 83 15.80 -7.61 2.97
N LEU A 84 15.10 -7.56 1.82
CA LEU A 84 15.71 -7.27 0.52
C LEU A 84 16.46 -5.94 0.54
N SER A 85 15.89 -4.92 1.15
CA SER A 85 16.51 -3.60 1.24
C SER A 85 17.73 -3.64 2.16
N GLU A 86 17.64 -4.26 3.33
CA GLU A 86 18.75 -4.40 4.28
C GLU A 86 19.95 -5.13 3.68
N GLU A 87 19.71 -6.29 3.06
CA GLU A 87 20.73 -7.11 2.40
C GLU A 87 21.43 -6.41 1.23
N ASN A 88 20.81 -5.36 0.69
CA ASN A 88 21.37 -4.55 -0.39
C ASN A 88 21.76 -3.13 0.07
N ASN A 89 22.01 -2.91 1.37
CA ASN A 89 22.39 -1.60 1.92
C ASN A 89 21.40 -0.49 1.54
N TYR A 90 20.10 -0.79 1.60
CA TYR A 90 18.98 0.06 1.17
C TYR A 90 19.14 0.62 -0.26
N PHE A 91 19.92 -0.07 -1.11
CA PHE A 91 20.32 0.36 -2.44
C PHE A 91 20.96 1.76 -2.47
N GLN A 92 21.67 2.12 -1.40
CA GLN A 92 22.35 3.41 -1.22
C GLN A 92 23.83 3.23 -0.93
N ASP A 93 24.57 4.34 -0.97
CA ASP A 93 25.95 4.36 -0.46
C ASP A 93 25.92 4.14 1.06
N PRO A 94 26.72 3.21 1.62
CA PRO A 94 26.75 2.94 3.06
C PRO A 94 26.97 4.18 3.94
N THR A 95 27.65 5.20 3.43
CA THR A 95 27.87 6.48 4.16
C THR A 95 26.60 7.30 4.33
N GLN A 96 25.56 7.03 3.55
CA GLN A 96 24.25 7.69 3.64
C GLN A 96 23.29 7.00 4.61
N ILE A 97 23.59 5.76 5.01
CA ILE A 97 22.74 4.93 5.87
C ILE A 97 22.99 5.30 7.33
N THR A 98 22.24 6.28 7.81
CA THR A 98 22.26 6.69 9.23
C THR A 98 21.16 5.98 10.03
N GLU A 99 21.32 5.91 11.36
CA GLU A 99 20.27 5.42 12.26
C GLU A 99 18.97 6.23 12.10
N SER A 100 19.08 7.54 11.89
CA SER A 100 17.91 8.41 11.64
C SER A 100 17.23 8.12 10.29
N TYR A 101 17.93 7.52 9.34
CA TYR A 101 17.35 7.10 8.07
C TYR A 101 16.62 5.77 8.23
N THR A 102 17.27 4.77 8.84
CA THR A 102 16.70 3.43 9.01
C THR A 102 15.55 3.40 10.01
N SER A 103 15.56 4.27 11.03
CA SER A 103 14.46 4.40 12.00
C SER A 103 13.13 4.85 11.39
N ARG A 104 13.14 5.32 10.13
CA ARG A 104 11.96 5.76 9.39
C ARG A 104 11.48 4.73 8.36
N ILE A 105 11.95 3.49 8.47
CA ILE A 105 11.54 2.36 7.63
C ILE A 105 10.86 1.34 8.52
N THR A 106 9.65 0.91 8.15
CA THR A 106 8.94 -0.17 8.84
C THR A 106 8.06 -0.95 7.88
N THR A 107 7.33 -1.94 8.39
CA THR A 107 6.46 -2.84 7.63
C THR A 107 5.01 -2.73 8.07
N GLU A 108 4.12 -3.13 7.16
CA GLU A 108 2.72 -3.44 7.42
C GLU A 108 2.45 -4.81 6.80
N ASP A 109 2.17 -5.81 7.66
CA ASP A 109 2.26 -7.24 7.31
C ASP A 109 0.90 -7.95 7.23
N LEU A 110 -0.19 -7.20 7.11
CA LEU A 110 -1.56 -7.73 7.08
C LEU A 110 -2.25 -7.55 5.72
N ALA A 111 -1.88 -6.53 4.94
CA ALA A 111 -2.60 -6.21 3.72
C ALA A 111 -2.54 -7.33 2.67
N THR A 112 -3.68 -7.67 2.09
CA THR A 112 -3.82 -8.71 1.06
C THR A 112 -4.27 -8.15 -0.28
N ASP A 113 -4.52 -6.84 -0.38
CA ASP A 113 -4.85 -6.15 -1.60
C ASP A 113 -4.43 -4.67 -1.56
N SER A 114 -4.65 -3.94 -2.66
CA SER A 114 -4.23 -2.55 -2.78
C SER A 114 -5.06 -1.54 -1.98
N TYR A 115 -6.30 -1.86 -1.59
CA TYR A 115 -7.07 -1.02 -0.67
C TYR A 115 -6.50 -1.14 0.74
N GLN A 116 -6.29 -2.39 1.20
CA GLN A 116 -5.69 -2.69 2.48
C GLN A 116 -4.27 -2.12 2.59
N ASN A 117 -3.47 -2.13 1.52
CA ASN A 117 -2.15 -1.51 1.53
C ASN A 117 -2.21 -0.03 1.95
N VAL A 118 -3.23 0.71 1.48
CA VAL A 118 -3.40 2.12 1.86
C VAL A 118 -3.94 2.24 3.27
N LEU A 119 -5.08 1.60 3.56
CA LEU A 119 -5.75 1.71 4.85
C LEU A 119 -4.83 1.26 5.98
N PHE A 120 -4.26 0.06 5.91
CA PHE A 120 -3.45 -0.49 7.00
C PHE A 120 -2.15 0.29 7.18
N SER A 121 -1.57 0.84 6.12
CA SER A 121 -0.41 1.74 6.25
C SER A 121 -0.76 3.07 6.92
N LEU A 122 -1.96 3.64 6.69
CA LEU A 122 -2.43 4.81 7.44
C LEU A 122 -2.52 4.50 8.94
N LEU A 123 -3.12 3.35 9.29
CA LEU A 123 -3.25 2.92 10.68
C LEU A 123 -1.87 2.67 11.31
N ARG A 124 -0.97 2.00 10.57
CA ARG A 124 0.39 1.73 11.02
C ARG A 124 1.18 3.01 11.26
N PHE A 125 1.03 4.01 10.38
CA PHE A 125 1.63 5.33 10.58
C PHE A 125 1.11 5.98 11.87
N ARG A 126 -0.20 5.95 12.12
CA ARG A 126 -0.81 6.50 13.34
C ARG A 126 -0.33 5.80 14.61
N LEU A 127 -0.24 4.47 14.59
CA LEU A 127 0.24 3.67 15.71
C LEU A 127 1.74 3.88 15.96
N HIS A 128 2.52 4.13 14.91
CA HIS A 128 3.97 4.35 15.02
C HIS A 128 4.33 5.78 15.46
N THR A 129 3.57 6.79 15.00
CA THR A 129 3.95 8.21 15.18
C THR A 129 3.05 8.97 16.16
N GLY A 130 1.89 8.42 16.51
CA GLY A 130 0.87 9.09 17.32
C GLY A 130 0.00 10.10 16.55
N VAL A 131 0.27 10.36 15.27
CA VAL A 131 -0.50 11.28 14.42
C VAL A 131 -0.81 10.65 13.06
N TYR A 132 -1.78 11.19 12.33
CA TYR A 132 -2.03 10.78 10.94
C TYR A 132 -1.18 11.56 9.95
N PRO A 133 -0.84 10.99 8.78
CA PRO A 133 -0.04 11.70 7.81
C PRO A 133 -0.83 12.83 7.15
N GLN A 134 -0.14 13.92 6.82
CA GLN A 134 -0.65 15.01 6.00
C GLN A 134 -0.48 14.72 4.50
N HIS A 135 0.52 13.91 4.14
CA HIS A 135 0.82 13.50 2.76
C HIS A 135 0.93 11.98 2.65
N VAL A 136 0.46 11.42 1.54
CA VAL A 136 0.52 9.98 1.25
C VAL A 136 1.08 9.76 -0.15
N THR A 137 2.22 9.09 -0.27
CA THR A 137 2.79 8.70 -1.56
C THR A 137 2.73 7.18 -1.68
N VAL A 138 2.10 6.68 -2.75
CA VAL A 138 2.05 5.23 -3.04
C VAL A 138 3.03 4.90 -4.16
N VAL A 139 3.90 3.93 -3.92
CA VAL A 139 4.73 3.29 -4.94
C VAL A 139 4.09 1.97 -5.36
N THR A 140 3.78 1.83 -6.64
CA THR A 140 3.07 0.65 -7.18
C THR A 140 3.26 0.55 -8.70
N HIS A 141 2.53 -0.35 -9.35
CA HIS A 141 2.52 -0.42 -10.81
C HIS A 141 1.76 0.78 -11.42
N GLU A 142 2.32 1.38 -12.48
CA GLU A 142 1.70 2.53 -13.16
C GLU A 142 0.31 2.19 -13.72
N PHE A 143 0.11 0.97 -14.24
CA PHE A 143 -1.22 0.56 -14.71
C PHE A 143 -2.28 0.54 -13.60
N LYS A 144 -1.89 0.50 -12.32
CA LYS A 144 -2.81 0.58 -11.16
C LYS A 144 -3.15 2.02 -10.76
N ARG A 145 -2.50 3.05 -11.32
CA ARG A 145 -2.66 4.46 -10.92
C ARG A 145 -4.13 4.87 -10.84
N ALA A 146 -4.90 4.60 -11.90
CA ALA A 146 -6.32 4.94 -11.95
C ALA A 146 -7.11 4.30 -10.80
N ARG A 147 -6.78 3.06 -10.40
CA ARG A 147 -7.44 2.39 -9.29
C ARG A 147 -7.22 3.10 -7.96
N PHE A 148 -6.00 3.58 -7.70
CA PHE A 148 -5.73 4.37 -6.49
C PHE A 148 -6.43 5.72 -6.53
N MET A 149 -6.32 6.44 -7.64
CA MET A 149 -6.85 7.80 -7.78
C MET A 149 -8.38 7.86 -7.80
N GLU A 150 -9.03 6.90 -8.45
CA GLU A 150 -10.48 6.91 -8.67
C GLU A 150 -11.26 6.07 -7.64
N CYS A 151 -10.64 5.03 -7.07
CA CYS A 151 -11.30 4.13 -6.13
C CYS A 151 -10.76 4.29 -4.71
N HIS A 152 -9.50 3.94 -4.47
CA HIS A 152 -8.97 3.79 -3.11
C HIS A 152 -8.85 5.11 -2.34
N PHE A 153 -8.22 6.14 -2.92
CA PHE A 153 -8.08 7.42 -2.22
C PHE A 153 -9.44 8.09 -1.96
N PRO A 154 -10.39 8.12 -2.91
CA PRO A 154 -11.73 8.64 -2.64
C PRO A 154 -12.50 7.83 -1.59
N SER A 155 -12.46 6.49 -1.62
CA SER A 155 -13.19 5.65 -0.66
C SER A 155 -12.62 5.68 0.75
N LEU A 156 -11.39 6.20 0.91
CA LEU A 156 -10.72 6.43 2.18
C LEU A 156 -10.74 7.90 2.61
N GLY A 157 -11.36 8.82 1.86
CA GLY A 157 -11.41 10.25 2.22
C GLY A 157 -10.06 10.98 2.10
N LEU A 158 -9.10 10.41 1.37
CA LEU A 158 -7.78 10.99 1.12
C LEU A 158 -7.77 11.99 -0.05
N SER A 159 -8.79 11.94 -0.91
CA SER A 159 -8.92 12.84 -2.07
C SER A 159 -10.19 13.68 -1.96
N PRO A 160 -10.14 15.00 -2.16
CA PRO A 160 -11.34 15.81 -2.30
C PRO A 160 -12.23 15.30 -3.43
N ARG A 161 -13.51 15.05 -3.13
CA ARG A 161 -14.55 15.25 -4.14
C ARG A 161 -15.00 16.69 -4.03
N ILE A 162 -14.65 17.54 -5.00
CA ILE A 162 -15.18 18.92 -5.06
C ILE A 162 -15.61 19.21 -6.50
N ASP A 163 -16.91 19.12 -6.74
CA ASP A 163 -17.76 20.02 -7.53
C ASP A 163 -17.05 20.96 -8.53
N GLY A 164 -16.28 20.37 -9.46
CA GLY A 164 -15.70 21.06 -10.61
C GLY A 164 -14.63 22.12 -10.28
N ARG A 165 -14.13 22.19 -9.04
CA ARG A 165 -13.00 23.06 -8.68
C ARG A 165 -11.89 22.20 -8.09
N HIS A 166 -10.75 22.16 -8.78
CA HIS A 166 -9.51 21.64 -8.26
C HIS A 166 -9.13 22.44 -7.01
N ALA A 167 -9.59 22.01 -5.83
CA ALA A 167 -9.03 22.50 -4.59
C ALA A 167 -7.58 22.04 -4.53
N GLU A 168 -6.68 22.96 -4.20
CA GLU A 168 -5.24 22.72 -4.07
C GLU A 168 -5.00 21.46 -3.24
N ALA A 169 -4.46 20.44 -3.90
CA ALA A 169 -4.53 19.04 -3.50
C ALA A 169 -4.15 18.78 -2.04
N SER A 170 -4.96 18.02 -1.28
CA SER A 170 -4.33 17.11 -0.31
C SER A 170 -3.63 16.01 -1.09
N ALA A 171 -2.35 16.26 -1.32
CA ALA A 171 -1.22 15.50 -0.78
C ALA A 171 -1.17 13.98 -0.99
N VAL A 172 -2.03 13.40 -1.83
CA VAL A 172 -1.83 12.05 -2.35
C VAL A 172 -0.99 12.08 -3.63
N SER A 173 -0.05 11.16 -3.77
CA SER A 173 0.71 10.97 -5.00
C SER A 173 0.92 9.48 -5.30
N VAL A 174 1.15 9.18 -6.58
CA VAL A 174 1.49 7.82 -7.01
C VAL A 174 2.76 7.85 -7.83
N ILE A 175 3.77 7.10 -7.39
CA ILE A 175 4.97 6.75 -8.14
C ILE A 175 4.68 5.39 -8.79
N GLY A 176 4.34 5.42 -10.08
CA GLY A 176 4.00 4.22 -10.83
C GLY A 176 5.17 3.72 -11.65
N ILE A 177 5.46 2.43 -11.56
CA ILE A 177 6.55 1.77 -12.30
C ILE A 177 6.01 0.45 -12.85
N ASN A 178 5.92 0.34 -14.17
CA ASN A 178 5.53 -0.90 -14.85
C ASN A 178 6.76 -1.78 -15.14
N PRO A 179 6.55 -3.08 -15.34
CA PRO A 179 7.55 -3.90 -16.00
C PRO A 179 7.85 -3.38 -17.41
N PRO A 180 9.06 -3.63 -17.94
CA PRO A 180 9.40 -3.34 -19.33
C PRO A 180 8.41 -4.00 -20.30
N GLU A 181 8.15 -3.35 -21.44
CA GLU A 181 7.14 -3.80 -22.42
C GLU A 181 7.49 -5.15 -23.08
N ASP A 182 8.78 -5.47 -23.17
CA ASP A 182 9.31 -6.76 -23.63
C ASP A 182 9.10 -7.90 -22.62
N ILE A 183 8.91 -7.58 -21.33
CA ILE A 183 8.57 -8.53 -20.28
C ILE A 183 7.06 -8.73 -20.19
N THR A 184 6.32 -7.64 -20.00
CA THR A 184 4.86 -7.67 -19.93
C THR A 184 4.27 -6.53 -20.77
N PRO A 185 3.60 -6.83 -21.91
CA PRO A 185 3.04 -5.80 -22.77
C PRO A 185 2.05 -4.89 -22.04
N LEU A 186 2.14 -3.58 -22.27
CA LEU A 186 1.27 -2.61 -21.62
C LEU A 186 -0.22 -2.90 -21.86
N GLU A 187 -0.56 -3.32 -23.08
CA GLU A 187 -1.94 -3.69 -23.42
C GLU A 187 -2.46 -4.84 -22.54
N SER A 188 -1.63 -5.85 -22.27
CA SER A 188 -1.98 -6.96 -21.38
C SER A 188 -2.22 -6.49 -19.94
N LEU A 189 -1.36 -5.60 -19.44
CA LEU A 189 -1.50 -5.00 -18.10
C LEU A 189 -2.81 -4.20 -17.99
N VAL A 190 -3.08 -3.32 -18.96
CA VAL A 190 -4.28 -2.47 -18.98
C VAL A 190 -5.54 -3.33 -19.12
N ARG A 191 -5.54 -4.34 -19.98
CA ARG A 191 -6.67 -5.27 -20.15
C ARG A 191 -6.93 -6.07 -18.87
N GLY A 192 -5.88 -6.56 -18.23
CA GLY A 192 -5.96 -7.28 -16.96
C GLY A 192 -6.52 -6.41 -15.84
N GLU A 193 -6.05 -5.16 -15.75
CA GLU A 193 -6.52 -4.18 -14.78
C GLU A 193 -7.99 -3.80 -15.03
N ALA A 194 -8.39 -3.55 -16.27
CA ALA A 194 -9.76 -3.19 -16.62
C ALA A 194 -10.77 -4.27 -16.23
N GLY A 195 -10.42 -5.56 -16.38
CA GLY A 195 -11.32 -6.67 -16.06
C GLY A 195 -11.26 -7.15 -14.60
N LYS A 196 -10.06 -7.29 -14.03
CA LYS A 196 -9.82 -7.95 -12.73
C LYS A 196 -9.25 -7.04 -11.64
N GLY A 197 -8.92 -5.79 -12.00
CA GLY A 197 -8.45 -4.73 -11.13
C GLY A 197 -9.54 -3.66 -10.97
N ILE A 198 -9.29 -2.45 -11.48
CA ILE A 198 -10.18 -1.29 -11.36
C ILE A 198 -11.65 -1.57 -11.74
N GLY A 199 -11.92 -2.44 -12.72
CA GLY A 199 -13.30 -2.79 -13.10
C GLY A 199 -14.11 -3.36 -11.95
N LEU A 200 -13.50 -4.20 -11.11
CA LEU A 200 -14.12 -4.74 -9.90
C LEU A 200 -14.20 -3.68 -8.80
N TRP A 201 -13.11 -2.94 -8.57
CA TRP A 201 -13.04 -1.93 -7.50
C TRP A 201 -14.02 -0.76 -7.68
N ARG A 202 -14.42 -0.44 -8.91
CA ARG A 202 -15.49 0.54 -9.17
C ARG A 202 -16.87 0.08 -8.68
N GLN A 203 -17.07 -1.24 -8.56
CA GLN A 203 -18.33 -1.85 -8.11
C GLN A 203 -18.27 -2.33 -6.66
N ASP A 204 -17.08 -2.41 -6.08
CA ASP A 204 -16.82 -2.85 -4.71
C ASP A 204 -15.61 -2.07 -4.14
N LEU A 205 -15.87 -0.87 -3.64
CA LEU A 205 -14.87 0.09 -3.17
C LEU A 205 -14.14 -0.36 -1.89
N TYR A 206 -14.75 -1.30 -1.15
CA TYR A 206 -14.26 -1.79 0.15
C TYR A 206 -13.73 -3.22 0.10
N GLY A 207 -13.86 -3.91 -1.05
CA GLY A 207 -13.33 -5.25 -1.30
C GLY A 207 -14.09 -6.35 -0.56
N VAL A 208 -15.40 -6.16 -0.36
CA VAL A 208 -16.28 -7.03 0.44
C VAL A 208 -17.20 -7.89 -0.42
N GLY A 209 -17.33 -7.57 -1.71
CA GLY A 209 -18.03 -8.36 -2.70
C GLY A 209 -17.31 -9.67 -3.01
N GLU A 210 -18.06 -10.64 -3.55
CA GLU A 210 -17.63 -12.04 -3.71
C GLU A 210 -16.25 -12.19 -4.39
N ASP A 211 -16.00 -11.47 -5.49
CA ASP A 211 -14.74 -11.56 -6.22
C ASP A 211 -13.52 -11.06 -5.43
N LEU A 212 -13.64 -9.92 -4.75
CA LEU A 212 -12.51 -9.32 -4.01
C LEU A 212 -12.34 -9.98 -2.65
N ALA A 213 -13.43 -10.29 -1.95
CA ALA A 213 -13.42 -11.08 -0.72
C ALA A 213 -12.85 -12.49 -0.96
N GLY A 214 -13.18 -13.12 -2.09
CA GLY A 214 -12.61 -14.40 -2.51
C GLY A 214 -11.10 -14.34 -2.70
N LYS A 215 -10.58 -13.26 -3.31
CA LYS A 215 -9.12 -13.03 -3.42
C LYS A 215 -8.46 -12.80 -2.06
N ARG A 216 -9.10 -12.05 -1.16
CA ARG A 216 -8.64 -11.87 0.23
C ARG A 216 -8.55 -13.21 0.96
N HIS A 217 -9.59 -14.02 0.85
CA HIS A 217 -9.65 -15.35 1.46
C HIS A 217 -8.51 -16.26 0.99
N GLN A 218 -8.23 -16.30 -0.32
CA GLN A 218 -7.12 -17.07 -0.89
C GLN A 218 -5.75 -16.60 -0.37
N ARG A 219 -5.63 -15.32 0.00
CA ARG A 219 -4.42 -14.73 0.59
C ARG A 219 -4.42 -14.79 2.12
N GLY A 220 -5.41 -15.47 2.70
CA GLY A 220 -5.52 -15.75 4.12
C GLY A 220 -6.08 -14.59 4.95
N TRP A 221 -6.88 -13.71 4.34
CA TRP A 221 -7.70 -12.70 5.02
C TRP A 221 -9.18 -13.10 4.99
N ASN A 222 -9.78 -13.25 6.15
CA ASN A 222 -11.20 -13.57 6.34
C ASN A 222 -11.96 -12.37 6.92
N SER A 223 -13.24 -12.25 6.58
CA SER A 223 -14.13 -11.29 7.26
C SER A 223 -14.12 -11.54 8.77
N GLY A 224 -14.10 -10.47 9.55
CA GLY A 224 -13.97 -10.48 11.00
C GLY A 224 -12.54 -10.36 11.51
N MET A 225 -11.52 -10.63 10.68
CA MET A 225 -10.11 -10.47 11.11
C MET A 225 -9.77 -9.02 11.45
N GLU A 226 -10.43 -8.06 10.82
CA GLU A 226 -10.33 -6.65 11.16
C GLU A 226 -10.60 -6.36 12.64
N THR A 227 -11.53 -7.13 13.26
CA THR A 227 -11.90 -6.95 14.67
C THR A 227 -10.70 -7.26 15.57
N GLY A 228 -10.03 -8.38 15.31
CA GLY A 228 -8.87 -8.80 16.10
C GLY A 228 -7.61 -7.99 15.80
N ALA A 229 -7.49 -7.42 14.59
CA ALA A 229 -6.32 -6.68 14.17
C ALA A 229 -6.33 -5.21 14.60
N PHE A 230 -7.50 -4.57 14.63
CA PHE A 230 -7.58 -3.10 14.71
C PHE A 230 -8.56 -2.53 15.73
N MET A 231 -9.35 -3.35 16.45
CA MET A 231 -10.26 -2.82 17.47
C MET A 231 -9.56 -2.64 18.81
N ASN A 232 -9.82 -1.51 19.49
CA ASN A 232 -9.28 -1.15 20.80
C ASN A 232 -7.74 -1.07 20.83
N VAL A 233 -7.11 -0.77 19.69
CA VAL A 233 -5.64 -0.63 19.59
C VAL A 233 -5.18 0.84 19.70
N GLY A 234 -6.08 1.75 20.11
CA GLY A 234 -5.80 3.18 20.26
C GLY A 234 -6.10 4.03 19.01
N LEU A 235 -6.95 3.51 18.11
CA LEU A 235 -7.52 4.24 16.97
C LEU A 235 -8.81 4.96 17.38
N GLU A 236 -9.17 6.00 16.64
CA GLU A 236 -10.41 6.75 16.84
C GLU A 236 -11.63 5.91 16.42
N GLU A 237 -12.75 6.05 17.14
CA GLU A 237 -13.97 5.25 16.91
C GLU A 237 -14.45 5.30 15.44
N VAL A 238 -14.39 6.48 14.80
CA VAL A 238 -14.75 6.64 13.39
C VAL A 238 -13.85 5.84 12.45
N VAL A 239 -12.57 5.66 12.82
CA VAL A 239 -11.59 4.90 12.05
C VAL A 239 -11.87 3.41 12.20
N GLU A 240 -12.15 2.94 13.42
CA GLU A 240 -12.59 1.57 13.66
C GLU A 240 -13.87 1.22 12.87
N GLN A 241 -14.81 2.16 12.78
CA GLN A 241 -16.02 1.99 11.97
C GLN A 241 -15.73 1.95 10.46
N LEU A 242 -14.79 2.74 9.95
CA LEU A 242 -14.35 2.66 8.55
C LEU A 242 -13.72 1.29 8.24
N ILE A 243 -12.90 0.76 9.13
CA ILE A 243 -12.25 -0.55 8.95
C ILE A 243 -13.31 -1.66 8.82
N CYS A 244 -14.37 -1.58 9.62
CA CYS A 244 -15.48 -2.53 9.59
C CYS A 244 -16.53 -2.23 8.51
N TRP A 245 -16.41 -1.14 7.75
CA TRP A 245 -17.41 -0.72 6.78
C TRP A 245 -17.50 -1.69 5.59
N GLN A 246 -18.71 -2.17 5.31
CA GLN A 246 -18.99 -3.16 4.27
C GLN A 246 -19.70 -2.56 3.04
N GLY A 247 -19.58 -1.26 2.76
CA GLY A 247 -20.16 -0.66 1.56
C GLY A 247 -21.67 -0.42 1.57
N GLY A 248 -22.31 -0.38 2.75
CA GLY A 248 -23.73 -0.05 2.88
C GLY A 248 -24.65 -1.06 2.16
N THR A 249 -25.60 -0.57 1.35
CA THR A 249 -26.50 -1.45 0.58
C THR A 249 -25.89 -2.03 -0.70
N GLY A 250 -24.59 -1.80 -0.95
CA GLY A 250 -23.88 -2.49 -2.02
C GLY A 250 -22.49 -1.91 -2.32
N ASN A 251 -22.40 -0.59 -2.51
CA ASN A 251 -21.13 0.09 -2.81
C ASN A 251 -21.16 1.58 -2.42
N GLU A 252 -21.78 1.88 -1.29
CA GLU A 252 -21.91 3.23 -0.76
C GLU A 252 -20.62 3.67 -0.08
N LEU A 253 -20.28 4.96 -0.24
CA LEU A 253 -19.19 5.57 0.52
C LEU A 253 -19.49 5.51 2.02
N PHE A 254 -18.45 5.37 2.82
CA PHE A 254 -18.54 5.43 4.26
C PHE A 254 -19.20 6.74 4.71
N PRO A 255 -20.32 6.71 5.45
CA PRO A 255 -21.15 7.89 5.70
C PRO A 255 -20.51 8.92 6.62
N ARG A 256 -19.53 8.52 7.45
CA ARG A 256 -18.81 9.40 8.39
C ARG A 256 -17.43 9.82 7.86
N MET A 257 -17.27 9.88 6.54
CA MET A 257 -15.99 10.20 5.89
C MET A 257 -15.38 11.51 6.38
N GLU A 258 -16.21 12.55 6.58
CA GLU A 258 -15.77 13.89 6.98
C GLU A 258 -15.22 13.95 8.41
N GLU A 259 -15.57 12.96 9.24
CA GLU A 259 -15.11 12.84 10.62
C GLU A 259 -13.75 12.13 10.71
N LEU A 260 -13.22 11.57 9.60
CA LEU A 260 -11.94 10.88 9.62
C LEU A 260 -10.80 11.88 9.95
N PRO A 261 -9.82 11.48 10.80
CA PRO A 261 -8.73 12.37 11.22
C PRO A 261 -7.87 12.90 10.06
N TRP A 262 -7.77 12.14 8.96
CA TRP A 262 -7.01 12.52 7.78
C TRP A 262 -7.85 13.19 6.69
N PHE A 263 -9.17 13.32 6.89
CA PHE A 263 -10.08 13.84 5.88
C PHE A 263 -9.63 15.21 5.35
N TYR A 264 -9.72 15.38 4.03
CA TYR A 264 -9.42 16.65 3.39
C TYR A 264 -10.56 17.65 3.65
N GLY A 265 -10.32 18.59 4.56
CA GLY A 265 -11.31 19.59 4.97
C GLY A 265 -11.62 19.58 6.47
N ASN A 266 -11.06 18.63 7.22
CA ASN A 266 -11.14 18.66 8.68
C ASN A 266 -10.36 19.89 9.21
N PRO A 267 -11.02 20.88 9.87
CA PRO A 267 -10.36 22.09 10.37
C PRO A 267 -9.48 21.83 11.60
N ALA A 268 -9.45 20.60 12.12
CA ALA A 268 -8.62 20.19 13.25
C ALA A 268 -7.19 19.72 12.88
N LYS A 269 -6.76 19.90 11.61
CA LYS A 269 -5.38 19.63 11.16
C LYS A 269 -4.40 20.73 11.57
#